data_AF-A0AAW4I890-F1
#
_entry.id   AF-A0AAW4I890-F1
#
_cell.length_a   1.000
_cell.length_b   1.000
_cell.length_c   1.000
_cell.angle_alpha   90.00
_cell.angle_beta   90.00
_cell.angle_gamma   90.00
#
_symmetry.space_group_name_H-M   'P 1'
#
loop_
_entity.id
_entity.type
_entity.pdbx_description
1 polymer ?
#
loop_
_entity_poly.entity_id
_entity_poly.type
_entity_poly.pdbx_seq_one_letter_code
_entity_poly.pdbx_strand_id
1 'polypeptide(L)'
;MTTRHYLGENTKAILNALDSNGPMSRDQVVAATGIERDTVRQYLRRCAFRGLVTADRTVNPPVFATKPGWQAFLVTTRPPDKPKKPRPEPVTTVAIARQTQPNSVFALGAHQ
;
A
#
# COMPACT_ATOMS: atom_id res chain seq x y z
N MET A 1 -8.96 -11.55 0.24
CA MET A 1 -8.38 -10.26 -0.18
C MET A 1 -7.07 -10.54 -0.92
N THR A 2 -7.04 -10.45 -2.25
CA THR A 2 -5.81 -10.71 -3.02
C THR A 2 -5.12 -9.38 -3.31
N THR A 3 -4.13 -9.05 -2.49
CA THR A 3 -3.33 -7.83 -2.58
C THR A 3 -2.48 -7.88 -3.86
N ARG A 4 -2.62 -6.88 -4.72
CA ARG A 4 -1.94 -6.81 -6.02
C ARG A 4 -0.45 -6.43 -5.82
N HIS A 5 0.47 -7.13 -6.49
CA HIS A 5 1.91 -6.85 -6.43
C HIS A 5 2.41 -6.09 -7.67
N TYR A 6 1.75 -5.00 -8.06
CA TYR A 6 2.32 -4.13 -9.11
C TYR A 6 3.48 -3.32 -8.54
N LEU A 7 4.62 -3.31 -9.24
CA LEU A 7 5.76 -2.44 -8.95
C LEU A 7 5.62 -1.20 -9.85
N GLY A 8 5.41 -0.03 -9.24
CA GLY A 8 5.32 1.23 -9.97
C GLY A 8 6.65 1.62 -10.63
N GLU A 9 6.61 2.53 -11.60
CA GLU A 9 7.79 2.96 -12.37
C GLU A 9 8.95 3.43 -11.48
N ASN A 10 8.65 4.25 -10.47
CA ASN A 10 9.65 4.72 -9.50
C ASN A 10 10.31 3.56 -8.73
N THR A 11 9.56 2.48 -8.46
CA THR A 11 10.13 1.31 -7.79
C THR A 11 11.11 0.57 -8.70
N LYS A 12 10.77 0.43 -9.99
CA LYS A 12 11.68 -0.18 -10.98
C LYS A 12 12.94 0.65 -11.16
N ALA A 13 12.81 1.98 -11.25
CA ALA A 13 13.94 2.89 -11.37
C ALA A 13 14.92 2.77 -10.19
N ILE A 14 14.39 2.74 -8.96
CA ILE A 14 15.21 2.59 -7.75
C ILE A 14 15.92 1.22 -7.71
N LEU A 15 15.21 0.13 -8.03
CA LEU A 15 15.80 -1.21 -8.02
C LEU A 15 16.86 -1.36 -9.11
N ASN A 16 16.60 -0.86 -10.32
CA ASN A 16 17.60 -0.84 -11.40
C ASN A 16 18.85 -0.03 -11.05
N ALA A 17 18.68 1.12 -10.39
CA ALA A 17 19.80 1.96 -9.97
C ALA A 17 20.69 1.21 -8.95
N LEU A 18 20.07 0.53 -7.98
CA LEU A 18 20.76 -0.30 -6.99
C LEU A 18 21.44 -1.52 -7.62
N ASP A 19 20.81 -2.15 -8.62
CA ASP A 19 21.38 -3.30 -9.32
C ASP A 19 22.61 -2.91 -10.15
N SER A 20 22.56 -1.73 -10.79
CA SER A 20 23.61 -1.28 -11.73
C SER A 20 24.81 -0.65 -11.03
N ASN A 21 24.58 0.10 -9.94
CA ASN A 21 25.64 0.81 -9.22
C ASN A 21 26.10 0.08 -7.94
N GLY A 22 25.39 -0.98 -7.55
CA GLY A 22 25.65 -1.71 -6.32
C GLY A 22 25.06 -1.03 -5.07
N PRO A 23 25.56 -1.39 -3.87
CA PRO A 23 25.02 -0.88 -2.62
C PRO A 23 25.13 0.64 -2.51
N MET A 24 24.01 1.32 -2.29
CA MET A 24 23.94 2.79 -2.23
C MET A 24 23.12 3.28 -1.03
N SER A 25 23.54 4.42 -0.48
CA SER A 25 22.72 5.19 0.47
C SER A 25 21.51 5.83 -0.23
N ARG A 26 20.51 6.24 0.55
CA ARG A 26 19.33 6.95 0.04
C ARG A 26 19.71 8.16 -0.83
N ASP A 27 20.66 8.96 -0.37
CA ASP A 27 21.00 10.22 -1.03
C ASP A 27 21.72 9.97 -2.37
N GLN A 28 22.49 8.87 -2.47
CA GLN A 28 23.04 8.40 -3.74
C GLN A 28 21.96 7.88 -4.68
N VAL A 29 20.93 7.18 -4.18
CA VAL A 29 19.78 6.74 -4.99
C VAL A 29 19.01 7.95 -5.54
N VAL A 30 18.83 9.00 -4.75
CA VAL A 30 18.23 10.27 -5.20
C VAL A 30 19.05 10.87 -6.34
N ALA A 31 20.37 10.98 -6.17
CA ALA A 31 21.26 11.50 -7.21
C ALA A 31 21.21 10.65 -8.50
N ALA A 32 21.13 9.33 -8.38
CA ALA A 32 21.11 8.41 -9.52
C ALA A 32 19.77 8.41 -10.28
N THR A 33 18.65 8.62 -9.58
CA THR A 33 17.30 8.50 -10.17
C THR A 33 16.62 9.83 -10.46
N GLY A 34 17.08 10.93 -9.86
CA GLY A 34 16.42 12.24 -9.91
C GLY A 34 15.08 12.29 -9.16
N ILE A 35 14.72 11.24 -8.43
CA ILE A 35 13.45 11.16 -7.69
C ILE A 35 13.61 11.90 -6.36
N GLU A 36 12.55 12.60 -5.96
CA GLU A 36 12.50 13.31 -4.68
C GLU A 36 12.85 12.42 -3.49
N ARG A 37 13.60 12.97 -2.54
CA ARG A 37 14.14 12.26 -1.37
C ARG A 37 13.10 11.52 -0.54
N ASP A 38 11.97 12.15 -0.26
CA ASP A 38 10.90 11.54 0.54
C ASP A 38 10.18 10.42 -0.21
N THR A 39 10.02 10.60 -1.52
CA THR A 39 9.50 9.57 -2.41
C THR A 39 10.44 8.36 -2.44
N VAL A 40 11.76 8.56 -2.59
CA VAL A 40 12.77 7.49 -2.51
C VAL A 40 12.72 6.79 -1.15
N ARG A 41 12.65 7.54 -0.04
CA ARG A 41 12.53 6.97 1.30
C ARG A 41 11.31 6.04 1.43
N GLN A 42 10.15 6.48 0.93
CA GLN A 42 8.92 5.70 1.01
C GLN A 42 9.02 4.42 0.16
N TYR A 43 9.59 4.51 -1.04
CA TYR A 43 9.75 3.35 -1.92
C TYR A 43 10.81 2.37 -1.40
N LEU A 44 11.95 2.83 -0.89
CA LEU A 44 12.95 1.96 -0.26
C LEU A 44 12.35 1.19 0.92
N ARG A 45 11.54 1.85 1.77
CA ARG A 45 10.83 1.19 2.88
C ARG A 45 9.86 0.12 2.37
N ARG A 46 9.10 0.39 1.31
CA ARG A 46 8.19 -0.58 0.69
C ARG A 46 8.96 -1.76 0.06
N CYS A 47 10.09 -1.50 -0.59
CA CYS A 47 10.94 -2.53 -1.17
C CYS A 47 11.53 -3.44 -0.09
N ALA A 48 12.00 -2.85 1.01
CA ALA A 48 12.53 -3.59 2.15
C ALA A 48 11.44 -4.48 2.78
N PHE A 49 10.23 -3.93 2.96
CA PHE A 49 9.08 -4.70 3.46
C PHE A 49 8.70 -5.88 2.53
N ARG A 50 8.81 -5.68 1.21
CA ARG A 50 8.59 -6.74 0.21
C ARG A 50 9.76 -7.70 0.08
N GLY A 51 10.85 -7.49 0.83
CA GLY A 51 12.05 -8.32 0.76
C GLY A 51 12.87 -8.16 -0.53
N LEU A 52 12.66 -7.09 -1.30
CA LEU A 52 13.35 -6.84 -2.57
C LEU A 52 14.74 -6.21 -2.38
N VAL A 53 14.93 -5.52 -1.26
CA VAL A 53 16.21 -4.90 -0.89
C VAL A 53 16.61 -5.28 0.53
N THR A 54 17.90 -5.33 0.79
CA THR A 54 18.49 -5.37 2.12
C THR A 54 18.96 -3.97 2.50
N ALA A 55 18.92 -3.65 3.79
CA ALA A 55 19.42 -2.41 4.33
C ALA A 55 20.49 -2.74 5.37
N ASP A 56 21.73 -2.35 5.10
CA ASP A 56 22.79 -2.38 6.07
C ASP A 56 22.68 -1.13 6.97
N ARG A 57 22.45 -1.38 8.26
CA ARG A 57 22.28 -0.35 9.29
C ARG A 57 23.49 -0.25 10.20
N THR A 58 24.56 -1.00 9.94
CA THR A 58 25.83 -0.85 10.67
C THR A 58 26.54 0.45 10.30
N VAL A 59 26.22 1.02 9.13
CA VAL A 59 26.74 2.29 8.61
C VAL A 59 25.66 3.38 8.66
N ASN A 60 26.07 4.62 8.95
CA ASN A 60 25.21 5.81 8.90
C ASN A 60 25.75 6.81 7.86
N PRO A 61 25.01 7.14 6.78
CA PRO A 61 23.64 6.72 6.49
C PRO A 61 23.54 5.24 6.08
N PRO A 62 22.38 4.58 6.32
CA PRO A 62 22.17 3.19 5.92
C PRO A 62 22.37 2.98 4.42
N VAL A 63 22.98 1.86 4.07
CA VAL A 63 23.26 1.47 2.68
C VAL A 63 22.25 0.39 2.27
N PHE A 64 21.71 0.52 1.07
CA PHE A 64 20.71 -0.39 0.53
C PHE A 64 21.30 -1.19 -0.63
N ALA A 65 20.94 -2.47 -0.75
CA ALA A 65 21.32 -3.33 -1.86
C ALA A 65 20.12 -4.15 -2.34
N THR A 66 20.06 -4.46 -3.64
CA THR A 66 19.05 -5.37 -4.19
C THR A 66 19.33 -6.80 -3.76
N LYS A 67 18.26 -7.57 -3.52
CA LYS A 67 18.41 -9.02 -3.36
C LYS A 67 18.54 -9.70 -4.73
N PRO A 68 19.36 -10.76 -4.85
CA PRO A 68 19.43 -11.52 -6.09
C PRO A 68 18.04 -12.08 -6.45
N GLY A 69 17.71 -12.07 -7.73
CA GLY A 69 16.42 -12.57 -8.22
C GLY A 69 15.23 -11.62 -8.02
N TRP A 70 15.44 -10.37 -7.60
CA TRP A 70 14.37 -9.37 -7.48
C TRP A 70 13.62 -9.14 -8.81
N GLN A 71 14.28 -9.36 -9.94
CA GLN A 71 13.72 -9.25 -11.28
C GLN A 71 12.60 -10.28 -11.55
N ALA A 72 12.62 -11.45 -10.88
CA ALA A 72 11.55 -12.44 -11.01
C ALA A 72 10.19 -11.89 -10.53
N PHE A 73 10.20 -10.92 -9.62
CA PHE A 73 9.01 -10.22 -9.15
C PHE A 73 8.45 -9.22 -10.18
N LEU A 74 9.20 -8.89 -11.24
CA LEU A 74 8.72 -8.08 -12.36
C LEU A 74 7.93 -8.90 -13.39
N VAL A 75 8.23 -10.19 -13.54
CA VAL A 75 7.72 -11.05 -14.62
C VAL A 75 6.38 -11.72 -14.27
N THR A 76 5.93 -11.66 -13.02
CA THR A 76 4.58 -12.15 -12.61
C THR A 76 3.44 -11.21 -13.07
N THR A 77 3.50 -10.80 -14.33
CA THR A 77 2.59 -9.87 -15.01
C THR A 77 2.00 -10.52 -16.24
N ARG A 78 1.28 -11.64 -16.09
CA ARG A 78 0.27 -12.03 -17.08
C ARG A 78 -1.10 -11.91 -16.43
N PRO A 79 -2.01 -11.06 -16.95
CA PRO A 79 -3.39 -11.07 -16.47
C PRO A 79 -3.98 -12.45 -16.83
N PRO A 80 -4.65 -13.19 -15.92
CA PRO A 80 -5.72 -14.04 -16.37
C PRO A 80 -6.82 -13.10 -16.89
N ASP A 81 -7.24 -13.25 -18.14
CA ASP A 81 -8.46 -12.65 -18.66
C ASP A 81 -9.58 -12.93 -17.66
N LYS A 82 -10.01 -11.91 -16.92
CA LYS A 82 -11.15 -12.06 -16.03
C LYS A 82 -12.39 -12.06 -16.92
N PRO A 83 -13.23 -13.11 -16.90
CA PRO A 83 -14.58 -12.98 -17.46
C PRO A 83 -15.26 -11.81 -16.73
N LYS A 84 -15.74 -10.82 -17.51
CA LYS A 84 -16.53 -9.70 -16.98
C LYS A 84 -17.72 -10.28 -16.20
N LYS A 85 -17.67 -10.23 -14.87
CA LYS A 85 -18.87 -10.46 -14.06
C LYS A 85 -19.85 -9.32 -14.36
N PRO A 86 -21.12 -9.61 -14.67
CA PRO A 86 -22.12 -8.56 -14.89
C PRO A 86 -22.24 -7.69 -13.64
N ARG A 87 -22.30 -6.38 -13.86
CA ARG A 87 -22.49 -5.35 -12.84
C ARG A 87 -23.85 -5.58 -12.16
N PRO A 88 -23.93 -5.84 -10.84
CA PRO A 88 -25.22 -5.86 -10.16
C PRO A 88 -25.80 -4.45 -10.16
N GLU A 89 -27.05 -4.32 -10.59
CA GLU A 89 -27.83 -3.09 -10.57
C GLU A 89 -28.06 -2.61 -9.12
N PRO A 90 -28.12 -1.29 -8.86
CA PRO A 90 -28.38 -0.79 -7.52
C PRO A 90 -29.82 -1.09 -7.11
N VAL A 91 -29.99 -1.97 -6.12
CA VAL A 91 -31.29 -2.20 -5.46
C VAL A 91 -31.57 -1.00 -4.55
N THR A 92 -32.51 -0.15 -4.97
CA THR A 92 -33.06 0.95 -4.16
C THR A 92 -33.71 0.37 -2.91
N THR A 93 -33.05 0.51 -1.76
CA THR A 93 -33.64 0.10 -0.47
C THR A 93 -34.53 1.23 0.03
N VAL A 94 -35.85 1.01 0.01
CA VAL A 94 -36.87 1.94 0.49
C VAL A 94 -36.69 2.14 2.00
N ALA A 95 -36.65 3.40 2.43
CA ALA A 95 -36.59 3.80 3.84
C ALA A 95 -37.89 3.40 4.56
N ILE A 96 -37.79 2.54 5.58
CA ILE A 96 -38.90 2.31 6.52
C ILE A 96 -38.58 3.12 7.77
N ALA A 97 -39.38 4.17 7.99
CA ALA A 97 -39.33 5.03 9.15
C ALA A 97 -39.55 4.20 10.43
N ARG A 98 -38.61 4.28 11.38
CA ARG A 98 -38.76 3.69 12.71
C ARG A 98 -39.80 4.50 13.48
N GLN A 99 -41.00 3.94 13.59
CA GLN A 99 -42.07 4.39 14.46
C GLN A 99 -41.59 4.34 15.91
N THR A 100 -41.38 5.51 16.52
CA THR A 100 -41.06 5.67 17.94
C THR A 100 -42.26 5.24 18.78
N GLN A 101 -42.08 4.24 19.65
CA GLN A 101 -43.07 3.94 20.68
C GLN A 101 -43.00 5.01 21.79
N PRO A 102 -44.13 5.52 22.30
CA PRO A 102 -44.13 6.35 23.49
C PRO A 102 -43.95 5.45 24.72
N ASN A 103 -42.79 5.52 25.36
CA ASN A 103 -42.62 4.97 26.71
C ASN A 103 -43.41 5.84 27.68
N SER A 104 -44.46 5.25 28.22
CA SER A 104 -45.27 5.70 29.35
C SER A 104 -44.39 5.93 30.58
N VAL A 105 -44.20 7.19 30.96
CA VAL A 105 -43.62 7.58 32.25
C VAL A 105 -44.74 7.52 33.29
N PHE A 106 -44.86 6.39 33.98
CA PHE A 106 -45.51 6.32 35.29
C PHE A 106 -44.43 6.42 36.38
N ALA A 107 -44.37 7.56 37.06
CA ALA A 107 -43.81 7.73 38.41
C ALA A 107 -44.46 9.00 39.00
N LEU A 108 -45.51 8.90 39.82
CA LEU A 108 -45.52 8.76 41.29
C LEU A 108 -44.82 9.91 42.05
N GLY A 109 -45.64 10.66 42.80
CA GLY A 109 -45.25 11.64 43.83
C GLY A 109 -45.41 13.09 43.37
N ALA A 110 -45.95 14.05 44.12
CA ALA A 110 -46.37 14.09 45.52
C ALA A 110 -47.06 15.45 45.82
N HIS A 111 -47.88 15.51 46.88
CA HIS A 111 -48.25 16.72 47.67
C HIS A 111 -49.11 17.80 46.94
N GLN A 112 -50.22 18.35 47.46
CA GLN A 112 -50.81 18.52 48.80
C GLN A 112 -52.35 18.45 48.71
#